data_AF-A0A940ZRT0-F1
#
_entry.id   AF-A0A940ZRT0-F1
#
_cell.length_a   1.000
_cell.length_b   1.000
_cell.length_c   1.000
_cell.angle_alpha   90.00
_cell.angle_beta   90.00
_cell.angle_gamma   90.00
#
_symmetry.space_group_name_H-M   'P 1'
#
loop_
_entity.id
_entity.type
_entity.pdbx_description
1 polymer ?
#
loop_
_entity_poly.entity_id
_entity_poly.type
_entity_poly.pdbx_seq_one_letter_code
_entity_poly.pdbx_strand_id
1 'polypeptide(L)' 'GLGIEIIACGTCLDYYHLKEKIGVGRVSNMFEIVTSFNEATNVIRP' A
#
# COMPACT_ATOMS: atom_id res chain seq x y z
N GLY A 1 -4.40 11.25 -17.26
CA GLY A 1 -5.74 10.79 -16.84
C GLY A 1 -5.73 10.56 -15.34
N LEU A 2 -6.88 10.67 -14.67
CA LEU A 2 -6.99 10.36 -13.25
C LEU A 2 -6.75 8.86 -13.05
N GLY A 3 -5.75 8.51 -12.24
CA GLY A 3 -5.38 7.14 -11.88
C GLY A 3 -5.37 6.99 -10.37
N ILE A 4 -5.45 5.74 -9.91
CA ILE A 4 -5.37 5.39 -8.48
C ILE A 4 -4.04 4.67 -8.27
N GLU A 5 -3.32 5.07 -7.23
CA GLU A 5 -2.15 4.33 -6.78
C GLU A 5 -2.56 3.27 -5.76
N ILE A 6 -2.06 2.05 -5.94
CA ILE A 6 -2.26 0.93 -5.01
C ILE A 6 -0.89 0.49 -4.53
N ILE A 7 -0.66 0.58 -3.22
CA ILE A 7 0.57 0.14 -2.57
C ILE A 7 0.29 -0.89 -1.49
N ALA A 8 1.24 -1.80 -1.29
CA ALA A 8 1.22 -2.77 -0.20
C ALA A 8 2.61 -2.92 0.43
N CYS A 9 2.67 -3.01 1.76
CA CYS A 9 3.93 -3.14 2.49
C CYS A 9 4.62 -4.48 2.19
N GLY A 10 5.87 -4.44 1.72
CA GLY A 10 6.65 -5.63 1.40
C GLY A 10 6.77 -6.61 2.57
N THR A 11 7.09 -6.12 3.78
CA THR A 11 7.19 -6.97 4.98
C THR A 11 5.88 -7.66 5.33
N CYS A 12 4.74 -6.98 5.14
CA CYS A 12 3.43 -7.58 5.37
C CYS A 12 3.11 -8.63 4.31
N LEU A 13 3.39 -8.35 3.03
CA LEU A 13 3.21 -9.30 1.94
C LEU A 13 4.08 -10.56 2.13
N ASP A 14 5.31 -10.38 2.60
CA ASP A 14 6.23 -11.46 2.95
C ASP A 14 5.66 -12.28 4.12
N TYR A 15 5.19 -11.62 5.18
CA TYR A 15 4.55 -12.28 6.34
C TYR A 15 3.31 -13.10 5.96
N TYR A 16 2.47 -12.59 5.06
CA TYR A 16 1.27 -13.30 4.60
C TYR A 16 1.52 -14.27 3.43
N HIS A 17 2.75 -14.38 2.93
CA HIS A 17 3.09 -15.18 1.75
C HIS A 17 2.26 -14.80 0.49
N LEU A 18 2.04 -13.49 0.30
CA LEU A 18 1.22 -12.92 -0.78
C LEU A 18 2.03 -12.15 -1.82
N LYS A 19 3.34 -11.99 -1.64
CA LYS A 19 4.18 -11.15 -2.51
C LYS A 19 4.10 -11.53 -4.00
N GLU A 20 4.15 -12.83 -4.29
CA GLU A 20 4.03 -13.36 -5.67
C GLU A 20 2.59 -13.36 -6.22
N LYS A 21 1.61 -13.00 -5.39
CA LYS A 21 0.18 -12.95 -5.78
C LYS A 21 -0.28 -11.53 -6.15
N ILE A 22 0.63 -10.55 -6.16
CA ILE A 22 0.31 -9.17 -6.56
C ILE A 22 0.01 -9.14 -8.06
N GLY A 23 -1.23 -8.83 -8.41
CA GLY A 23 -1.65 -8.67 -9.82
C GLY A 23 -1.69 -7.21 -10.31
N VAL A 24 -1.78 -6.25 -9.39
CA VAL A 24 -1.86 -4.80 -9.68
C VAL A 24 -1.19 -4.00 -8.57
N GLY A 25 -0.81 -2.76 -8.88
CA GLY A 25 -0.13 -1.88 -7.93
C GLY A 25 1.35 -2.22 -7.77
N ARG A 26 1.97 -1.73 -6.70
CA ARG A 26 3.40 -1.97 -6.42
C ARG A 26 3.66 -2.31 -4.96
N VAL A 27 4.78 -2.99 -4.73
CA VAL A 27 5.31 -3.19 -3.38
C VAL A 27 5.93 -1.89 -2.88
N SER A 28 5.64 -1.56 -1.63
CA SER A 28 6.09 -0.39 -0.89
C SER A 28 6.68 -0.85 0.46
N ASN A 29 6.81 0.08 1.41
CA ASN A 29 7.22 -0.18 2.78
C ASN A 29 6.29 0.56 3.76
N MET A 30 6.44 0.27 5.05
CA MET A 30 5.58 0.86 6.07
C MET A 30 5.77 2.38 6.21
N PHE A 31 6.96 2.91 5.97
CA PHE A 31 7.23 4.34 6.10
C PHE A 31 6.44 5.16 5.08
N GLU A 32 6.45 4.73 3.81
CA GLU A 32 5.68 5.39 2.75
C GLU A 32 4.17 5.37 3.02
N ILE A 33 3.64 4.24 3.51
CA ILE A 33 2.22 4.12 3.89
C ILE A 33 1.87 5.08 5.04
N VAL A 34 2.70 5.13 6.09
CA VAL A 34 2.46 6.00 7.25
C VAL A 34 2.57 7.48 6.86
N THR A 35 3.53 7.85 6.03
CA THR A 35 3.64 9.21 5.48
C THR A 35 2.38 9.57 4.70
N SER A 36 1.93 8.71 3.79
CA SER A 36 0.69 8.91 3.03
C SER A 36 -0.54 9.06 3.94
N PHE A 37 -0.65 8.23 5.00
CA PHE A 37 -1.72 8.35 6.00
C PHE A 37 -1.69 9.66 6.76
N ASN A 38 -0.51 10.16 7.14
CA ASN A 38 -0.36 11.41 7.87
C ASN A 38 -0.62 12.64 6.99
N GLU A 39 -0.31 12.56 5.70
CA GLU A 39 -0.54 13.64 4.73
C GLU A 39 -1.98 13.67 4.19
N ALA A 40 -2.72 12.56 4.31
CA ALA A 40 -4.07 12.46 3.82
C ALA A 40 -5.03 13.39 4.58
N THR A 41 -5.81 14.18 3.82
CA THR A 41 -6.90 14.99 4.40
C THR A 41 -8.00 14.12 4.99
N ASN A 42 -8.26 12.96 4.39
CA ASN A 42 -9.27 12.01 4.83
C ASN A 42 -8.72 10.60 4.73
N VAL A 43 -8.93 9.81 5.79
CA VAL A 43 -8.66 8.36 5.81
C VAL A 43 -10.00 7.66 5.93
N ILE A 44 -10.35 6.85 4.92
CA ILE A 44 -11.58 6.06 4.91
C ILE A 44 -11.22 4.64 5.30
N ARG A 45 -11.76 4.16 6.42
CA ARG A 45 -11.66 2.77 6.85
C ARG A 45 -13.07 2.14 6.78
N PRO A 46 -13.23 0.99 6.09
CA PRO A 46 -14.51 0.26 6.06
C PRO A 46 -14.97 -0.18 7.45
#